data_AF-A0A5J6YWP1-F1
#
_entry.id   AF-A0A5J6YWP1-F1
#
_cell.length_a   1.000
_cell.length_b   1.000
_cell.length_c   1.000
_cell.angle_alpha   90.00
_cell.angle_beta   90.00
_cell.angle_gamma   90.00
#
_symmetry.space_group_name_H-M   'P 1'
#
loop_
_entity.id
_entity.type
_entity.pdbx_description
1 polymer ?
#
loop_
_entity_poly.entity_id
_entity_poly.type
_entity_poly.pdbx_seq_one_letter_code
_entity_poly.pdbx_strand_id
1 'polypeptide(L)'
;MAPLAVILRAVAGEPRTPSELARDLGSSEAALSGMLRTLQTGGYVQEAMPAADGCACGPCALKSMCRNADGETAPMSLLKLTARGEAYLGRMGG
;
A
#
# COMPACT_ATOMS: atom_id res chain seq x y z
N MET A 1 14.85 -14.87 -9.77
CA MET A 1 13.88 -14.22 -8.88
C MET A 1 12.53 -14.14 -9.59
N ALA A 2 11.45 -14.68 -9.03
CA ALA A 2 10.14 -14.57 -9.69
C ALA A 2 9.64 -13.10 -9.63
N PRO A 3 9.10 -12.52 -10.72
CA PRO A 3 8.68 -11.12 -10.75
C PRO A 3 7.63 -10.77 -9.69
N LEU A 4 6.76 -11.72 -9.35
CA LEU A 4 5.77 -11.58 -8.26
C LEU A 4 6.43 -11.41 -6.88
N ALA A 5 7.56 -12.08 -6.63
CA ALA A 5 8.30 -11.99 -5.37
C ALA A 5 8.90 -10.61 -5.13
N VAL A 6 9.18 -9.87 -6.20
CA VAL A 6 9.77 -8.54 -6.16
C VAL A 6 8.70 -7.52 -5.78
N ILE A 7 7.54 -7.58 -6.45
CA ILE A 7 6.42 -6.68 -6.16
C ILE A 7 5.93 -6.87 -4.72
N LEU A 8 5.76 -8.12 -4.27
CA LEU A 8 5.29 -8.39 -2.91
C LEU A 8 6.32 -7.94 -1.86
N ARG A 9 7.62 -8.07 -2.12
CA ARG A 9 8.66 -7.55 -1.22
C ARG A 9 8.64 -6.03 -1.11
N ALA A 10 8.40 -5.33 -2.21
CA ALA A 10 8.35 -3.87 -2.21
C ALA A 10 7.12 -3.30 -1.46
N VAL A 11 6.09 -4.13 -1.24
CA VAL A 11 4.90 -3.81 -0.41
C VAL A 11 5.02 -4.39 1.01
N ALA A 12 6.08 -5.15 1.30
CA ALA A 12 6.28 -5.74 2.63
C ALA A 12 6.77 -4.67 3.62
N GLY A 13 6.16 -4.63 4.79
CA GLY A 13 6.58 -3.77 5.91
C GLY A 13 5.90 -2.41 5.98
N GLU A 14 5.57 -1.78 4.85
CA GLU A 14 4.91 -0.48 4.84
C GLU A 14 3.87 -0.39 3.71
N PRO A 15 2.64 0.09 3.99
CA PRO A 15 1.66 0.33 2.94
C PRO A 15 2.16 1.36 1.92
N ARG A 16 2.07 1.06 0.64
CA ARG A 16 2.57 1.92 -0.46
C ARG A 16 1.47 2.23 -1.46
N THR A 17 1.48 3.42 -2.04
CA THR A 17 0.66 3.72 -3.23
C THR A 17 1.22 3.03 -4.48
N PRO A 18 0.40 2.81 -5.53
CA PRO A 18 0.89 2.28 -6.80
C PRO A 18 2.00 3.14 -7.43
N SER A 19 1.91 4.46 -7.27
CA SER A 19 2.91 5.43 -7.74
C SER A 19 4.25 5.27 -7.04
N GLU A 20 4.27 5.13 -5.71
CA GLU A 20 5.50 4.89 -4.95
C GLU A 20 6.13 3.55 -5.32
N LEU A 21 5.30 2.52 -5.44
CA LEU A 21 5.74 1.19 -5.85
C LEU A 21 6.34 1.20 -7.26
N ALA A 22 5.76 1.95 -8.19
CA ALA A 22 6.29 2.12 -9.54
C ALA A 22 7.69 2.76 -9.51
N ARG A 23 7.87 3.80 -8.70
CA ARG A 23 9.16 4.50 -8.54
C ARG A 23 10.23 3.60 -7.94
N ASP A 24 9.90 2.85 -6.89
CA ASP A 24 10.82 1.91 -6.24
C ASP A 24 11.26 0.77 -7.18
N LEU A 25 10.32 0.27 -7.99
CA LEU A 25 10.57 -0.80 -8.95
C LEU A 25 11.17 -0.32 -10.29
N GLY A 26 11.43 0.99 -10.45
CA GLY A 26 11.92 1.56 -11.72
C GLY A 26 10.97 1.32 -12.89
N SER A 27 9.66 1.29 -12.62
CA SER A 27 8.60 0.96 -13.58
C SER A 27 7.58 2.09 -13.69
N SER A 28 6.61 1.94 -14.59
CA SER A 28 5.46 2.85 -14.68
C SER A 28 4.25 2.28 -13.95
N GLU A 29 3.41 3.16 -13.42
CA GLU A 29 2.17 2.76 -12.73
C GLU A 29 1.24 1.98 -13.67
N ALA A 30 1.18 2.38 -14.95
CA ALA A 30 0.45 1.67 -15.99
C ALA A 30 0.97 0.24 -16.20
N ALA A 31 2.30 0.05 -16.22
CA ALA A 31 2.90 -1.27 -16.34
C ALA A 31 2.63 -2.17 -15.12
N LEU A 32 2.50 -1.59 -13.92
CA LEU A 32 2.18 -2.34 -12.71
C LEU A 32 0.68 -2.62 -12.52
N SER A 33 -0.19 -1.80 -13.10
CA SER A 33 -1.65 -1.83 -12.86
C SER A 33 -2.28 -3.21 -13.06
N GLY A 34 -1.95 -3.90 -14.15
CA GLY A 34 -2.44 -5.24 -14.46
C GLY A 34 -1.97 -6.28 -13.45
N MET A 35 -0.69 -6.23 -13.07
CA MET A 35 -0.12 -7.15 -12.08
C MET A 35 -0.69 -6.93 -10.68
N LEU A 36 -0.87 -5.66 -10.27
CA LEU A 36 -1.48 -5.30 -8.99
C LEU A 36 -2.91 -5.81 -8.90
N ARG A 37 -3.69 -5.67 -9.97
CA ARG A 37 -5.05 -6.24 -10.05
C ARG A 37 -5.02 -7.76 -9.91
N THR A 38 -4.13 -8.46 -10.61
CA THR A 38 -3.98 -9.92 -10.47
C THR A 38 -3.60 -10.33 -9.05
N LEU A 39 -2.70 -9.60 -8.39
CA LEU A 39 -2.30 -9.86 -7.01
C LEU A 39 -3.45 -9.62 -6.02
N GLN A 40 -4.25 -8.59 -6.25
CA GLN A 40 -5.42 -8.27 -5.44
C GLN A 40 -6.51 -9.33 -5.60
N THR A 41 -6.84 -9.70 -6.83
CA THR A 41 -7.79 -10.80 -7.13
C THR A 41 -7.29 -12.14 -6.57
N GLY A 42 -5.98 -12.38 -6.61
CA GLY A 42 -5.34 -13.56 -6.02
C GLY A 42 -5.26 -13.53 -4.48
N GLY A 43 -5.68 -12.44 -3.84
CA GLY A 43 -5.70 -12.27 -2.39
C GLY A 43 -4.32 -12.12 -1.76
N TYR A 44 -3.29 -11.72 -2.50
CA TYR A 44 -1.93 -11.51 -1.97
C TYR A 44 -1.72 -10.09 -1.43
N VAL A 45 -2.42 -9.11 -1.99
CA VAL A 45 -2.42 -7.71 -1.55
C VAL A 45 -3.85 -7.23 -1.38
N GLN A 46 -4.03 -6.22 -0.54
CA GLN A 46 -5.30 -5.53 -0.37
C GLN A 46 -5.08 -4.05 -0.20
N GLU A 47 -6.12 -3.25 -0.38
CA GLU A 47 -6.09 -1.86 0.04
C GLU A 47 -5.95 -1.82 1.58
N ALA A 48 -4.98 -1.06 2.05
CA ALA A 48 -4.94 -0.59 3.41
C ALA A 48 -6.07 0.44 3.53
N MET A 49 -7.15 0.02 4.18
CA MET A 49 -8.13 0.98 4.64
C MET A 49 -7.39 2.01 5.49
N PRO A 50 -7.54 3.32 5.23
CA PRO A 50 -7.14 4.30 6.22
C PRO A 50 -7.83 3.88 7.52
N ALA A 51 -7.09 3.84 8.63
CA ALA A 51 -7.72 3.63 9.93
C ALA A 51 -8.83 4.68 10.02
N ALA A 52 -10.07 4.24 9.89
CA ALA A 52 -11.23 5.09 9.76
C ALA A 52 -11.56 5.62 11.16
N ASP A 53 -10.72 6.52 11.64
CA ASP A 53 -10.96 7.34 12.83
C ASP A 53 -10.19 8.66 12.67
N GLY A 54 -10.68 9.48 11.73
CA GLY A 54 -10.24 10.86 11.53
C GLY A 54 -8.80 11.02 11.08
N CYS A 55 -8.39 12.25 10.80
CA CYS A 55 -6.96 12.57 10.80
C CYS A 55 -6.36 12.06 12.12
N ALA A 56 -5.30 11.25 12.08
CA ALA A 56 -4.51 10.83 13.25
C ALA A 56 -3.76 12.00 13.93
N CYS A 57 -4.28 13.22 13.82
CA CYS A 57 -4.04 14.26 14.78
C CYS A 57 -4.88 13.87 16.01
N GLY A 58 -4.29 13.25 17.04
CA GLY A 58 -4.94 13.06 18.35
C GLY A 58 -5.29 14.41 19.01
N PRO A 59 -5.01 14.65 20.29
CA PRO A 59 -5.02 16.02 20.83
C PRO A 59 -3.83 16.82 20.27
N CYS A 60 -3.82 17.07 18.96
CA CYS A 60 -2.86 17.94 18.33
C CYS A 60 -3.20 19.37 18.77
N ALA A 61 -2.34 19.94 19.62
CA ALA A 61 -2.48 21.31 20.13
C ALA A 61 -2.57 22.39 19.03
N LEU A 62 -2.32 22.00 17.77
CA LEU A 62 -2.37 22.85 16.57
C LEU A 62 -3.51 22.44 15.63
N LYS A 63 -4.60 21.81 16.12
CA LYS A 63 -5.77 21.44 15.29
C LYS A 63 -6.28 22.59 14.42
N SER A 64 -6.28 23.83 14.92
CA SER A 64 -6.69 25.03 14.17
C SER A 64 -5.76 25.42 13.01
N MET A 65 -4.54 24.88 12.97
CA MET A 65 -3.56 25.08 11.90
C MET A 65 -3.45 23.85 10.98
N CYS A 66 -4.14 22.75 11.32
CA CYS A 66 -4.13 21.55 10.50
C CYS A 66 -5.01 21.76 9.28
N ARG A 67 -4.37 21.95 8.11
CA ARG A 67 -5.04 22.11 6.81
C ARG A 67 -5.96 20.94 6.44
N ASN A 68 -5.72 19.77 7.06
CA ASN A 68 -6.48 18.54 6.82
C ASN A 68 -7.51 18.26 7.94
N ALA A 69 -7.80 19.21 8.83
CA ALA A 69 -8.73 19.02 9.95
C ALA A 69 -10.16 18.62 9.51
N ASP A 70 -10.60 19.06 8.33
CA ASP A 70 -11.93 18.81 7.77
C ASP A 70 -11.95 17.69 6.71
N GLY A 71 -10.80 17.02 6.50
CA GLY A 71 -10.68 15.68 5.95
C GLY A 71 -11.49 15.30 4.72
N GLU A 72 -11.33 16.00 3.58
CA GLU A 72 -11.44 15.33 2.27
C GLU A 72 -10.02 15.02 1.76
N THR A 73 -9.31 14.17 2.51
CA THR A 73 -8.08 13.57 1.99
C THR A 73 -8.51 12.59 0.92
N ALA A 74 -8.22 12.89 -0.35
CA ALA A 74 -8.47 11.96 -1.45
C ALA A 74 -7.95 10.57 -1.05
N PRO A 75 -8.79 9.52 -1.15
CA PRO A 75 -8.39 8.19 -0.70
C PRO A 75 -7.18 7.75 -1.51
N MET A 76 -6.00 7.84 -0.91
CA MET A 76 -4.82 7.22 -1.47
C MET A 76 -5.01 5.72 -1.27
N SER A 77 -5.19 4.97 -2.36
CA SER A 77 -5.25 3.51 -2.35
C SER A 77 -3.89 2.94 -1.95
N LEU A 78 -3.58 3.00 -0.66
CA LEU A 78 -2.41 2.35 -0.08
C LEU A 78 -2.60 0.85 -0.20
N LEU A 79 -1.58 0.13 -0.67
CA LEU A 79 -1.58 -1.32 -0.79
C LEU A 79 -0.76 -1.92 0.34
N LYS A 80 -1.28 -2.98 0.97
CA LYS A 80 -0.55 -3.79 1.96
C LYS A 80 -0.62 -5.27 1.63
N LEU A 81 0.31 -6.05 2.17
CA LEU A 81 0.23 -7.50 2.12
C LEU A 81 -0.94 -8.03 2.94
N THR A 82 -1.52 -9.14 2.47
CA THR A 82 -2.38 -10.00 3.28
C THR A 82 -1.52 -11.08 3.96
N ALA A 83 -2.10 -11.80 4.93
CA ALA A 83 -1.45 -12.99 5.50
C ALA A 83 -1.04 -14.03 4.44
N ARG A 84 -1.82 -14.13 3.34
CA ARG A 84 -1.49 -15.00 2.21
C ARG A 84 -0.27 -14.47 1.43
N GLY A 85 -0.21 -13.16 1.20
CA GLY A 85 0.95 -12.49 0.59
C GLY A 85 2.24 -12.74 1.37
N GLU A 86 2.17 -12.55 2.69
CA GLU A 86 3.30 -12.80 3.60
C GLU A 86 3.74 -14.27 3.58
N ALA A 87 2.79 -15.22 3.68
CA ALA A 87 3.09 -16.65 3.62
C ALA A 87 3.65 -17.09 2.26
N TYR A 88 3.29 -16.42 1.16
CA TYR A 88 3.87 -16.68 -0.16
C TYR A 88 5.31 -16.17 -0.26
N LEU A 89 5.59 -14.97 0.26
CA LEU A 89 6.96 -14.44 0.36
C LEU A 89 7.86 -15.33 1.22
N GLY A 90 7.37 -15.76 2.39
CA GLY A 90 8.12 -16.63 3.30
C GLY A 90 8.54 -17.96 2.67
N ARG A 91 7.75 -18.48 1.71
CA ARG A 91 8.08 -19.71 0.97
C ARG A 91 9.09 -19.52 -0.17
N MET A 92 9.30 -18.29 -0.64
CA MET A 92 10.24 -17.97 -1.72
C MET A 92 11.57 -17.36 -1.23
N GLY A 93 11.61 -16.94 0.04
CA GLY A 93 12.82 -16.39 0.68
C GLY A 93 13.58 -17.40 1.55
N GLY A 94 13.14 -18.67 1.58
CA GLY A 94 13.84 -19.79 2.23
C GLY A 94 14.78 -20.50 1.28
#